data_AF-A0A3P1SMR7-F1
#
_entry.id   AF-A0A3P1SMR7-F1
#
_cell.length_a   1.000
_cell.length_b   1.000
_cell.length_c   1.000
_cell.angle_alpha   90.00
_cell.angle_beta   90.00
_cell.angle_gamma   90.00
#
_symmetry.space_group_name_H-M   'P 1'
#
loop_
_entity.id
_entity.type
_entity.pdbx_description
1 polymer ?
#
loop_
_entity_poly.entity_id
_entity_poly.type
_entity_poly.pdbx_seq_one_letter_code
_entity_poly.pdbx_strand_id
1 'polypeptide(L)'
;MTVGDYDLRSIAMHKFPISILSNIVDADADLSKALASLPDMDLSAKYHINYETNYTDILFYIQPNALYLTLNYRGADHHIRIEFDNSNRVYCFHPKDLEKQHAFKSVNDIVMNLLAIYNGAKLVQKFDLWEGNGMYVMFDIDN
;
A
#
# COMPACT_ATOMS: atom_id res chain seq x y z
N MET A 1 -21.79 -24.52 11.46
CA MET A 1 -21.00 -23.83 10.41
C MET A 1 -20.35 -22.65 11.10
N THR A 2 -19.12 -22.82 11.58
CA THR A 2 -18.39 -21.79 12.32
C THR A 2 -17.62 -20.95 11.31
N VAL A 3 -18.17 -19.78 11.00
CA VAL A 3 -17.41 -18.71 10.34
C VAL A 3 -16.43 -18.22 11.41
N GLY A 4 -15.18 -18.67 11.32
CA GLY A 4 -14.12 -18.10 12.12
C GLY A 4 -13.83 -16.71 11.58
N ASP A 5 -14.13 -15.67 12.36
CA ASP A 5 -13.55 -14.34 12.17
C ASP A 5 -12.03 -14.49 12.24
N TYR A 6 -11.39 -14.71 11.09
CA TYR A 6 -10.02 -14.28 10.92
C TYR A 6 -10.11 -12.75 10.90
N ASP A 7 -9.76 -12.14 12.03
CA ASP A 7 -9.72 -10.71 12.35
C ASP A 7 -8.93 -9.91 11.28
N LEU A 8 -9.47 -9.79 10.07
CA LEU A 8 -8.95 -8.96 8.99
C LEU A 8 -9.34 -7.52 9.29
N ARG A 9 -8.47 -6.86 10.04
CA ARG A 9 -8.61 -5.46 10.40
C ARG A 9 -7.94 -4.59 9.32
N SER A 10 -8.43 -3.38 9.13
CA SER A 10 -7.90 -2.44 8.14
C SER A 10 -7.03 -1.36 8.79
N ILE A 11 -6.02 -0.91 8.07
CA ILE A 11 -5.26 0.31 8.36
C ILE A 11 -5.40 1.25 7.15
N ALA A 12 -5.42 2.56 7.40
CA ALA A 12 -5.49 3.57 6.37
C ALA A 12 -4.39 4.62 6.57
N MET A 13 -3.67 4.97 5.49
CA MET A 13 -2.89 6.19 5.38
C MET A 13 -3.85 7.27 4.92
N HIS A 14 -4.17 8.20 5.80
CA HIS A 14 -5.07 9.28 5.43
C HIS A 14 -4.35 10.36 4.63
N LYS A 15 -5.04 10.93 3.63
CA LYS A 15 -4.53 12.06 2.82
C LYS A 15 -3.16 11.80 2.17
N PHE A 16 -2.98 10.61 1.61
CA PHE A 16 -1.80 10.32 0.80
C PHE A 16 -1.86 11.13 -0.52
N PRO A 17 -0.79 11.86 -0.90
CA PRO A 17 -0.78 12.71 -2.07
C PRO A 17 -0.59 11.87 -3.35
N ILE A 18 -1.69 11.38 -3.91
CA ILE A 18 -1.69 10.54 -5.14
C ILE A 18 -0.99 11.22 -6.32
N SER A 19 -0.99 12.55 -6.35
CA SER A 19 -0.29 13.34 -7.36
C SER A 19 1.20 13.04 -7.46
N ILE A 20 1.85 12.54 -6.39
CA ILE A 20 3.28 12.15 -6.44
C ILE A 20 3.54 11.04 -7.48
N LEU A 21 2.53 10.22 -7.78
CA LEU A 21 2.63 9.16 -8.79
C LEU A 21 2.87 9.71 -10.20
N SER A 22 2.48 10.95 -10.49
CA SER A 22 2.73 11.56 -11.81
C SER A 22 4.22 11.64 -12.15
N ASN A 23 5.09 11.73 -11.14
CA ASN A 23 6.52 11.92 -11.32
C ASN A 23 7.26 10.65 -11.75
N ILE A 24 6.64 9.49 -11.59
CA ILE A 24 7.24 8.18 -11.89
C ILE A 24 6.50 7.43 -13.01
N VAL A 25 5.31 7.90 -13.41
CA VAL A 25 4.60 7.39 -14.58
C VAL A 25 5.17 8.04 -15.85
N ASP A 26 5.88 7.27 -16.65
CA ASP A 26 6.50 7.71 -17.89
C ASP A 26 5.96 6.98 -19.14
N ALA A 27 5.27 5.85 -18.96
CA ALA A 27 4.68 5.08 -20.05
C ALA A 27 3.46 5.78 -20.70
N ASP A 28 2.83 6.73 -20.02
CA ASP A 28 1.68 7.48 -20.51
C ASP A 28 1.65 8.93 -19.95
N ALA A 29 2.05 9.90 -20.78
CA ALA A 29 2.14 11.30 -20.38
C ALA A 29 0.79 11.96 -20.05
N ASP A 30 -0.31 11.51 -20.68
CA ASP A 30 -1.64 12.05 -20.39
C ASP A 30 -2.18 11.50 -19.07
N LEU A 31 -1.89 10.23 -18.78
CA LEU A 31 -2.14 9.65 -17.46
C LEU A 31 -1.32 10.34 -16.37
N SER A 32 -0.03 10.58 -16.59
CA SER A 32 0.84 11.32 -15.65
C SER A 32 0.23 12.69 -15.32
N LYS A 33 -0.19 13.46 -16.34
CA LYS A 33 -0.87 14.75 -16.14
C LYS A 33 -2.19 14.63 -15.39
N ALA A 34 -2.98 13.59 -15.68
CA ALA A 34 -4.25 13.35 -15.00
C ALA A 34 -4.05 12.97 -13.53
N LEU A 35 -3.00 12.23 -13.19
CA LEU A 35 -2.64 11.92 -11.81
C LEU A 35 -2.20 13.17 -11.04
N ALA A 36 -1.46 14.09 -11.69
CA ALA A 36 -0.95 15.31 -11.06
C ALA A 36 -2.05 16.25 -10.54
N SER A 37 -3.28 16.15 -11.06
CA SER A 37 -4.42 16.98 -10.65
C SER A 37 -5.30 16.33 -9.58
N LEU A 38 -5.00 15.09 -9.17
CA LEU A 38 -5.80 14.40 -8.18
C LEU A 38 -5.62 14.95 -6.77
N PRO A 39 -6.71 15.01 -5.96
CA PRO A 39 -6.60 15.34 -4.56
C PRO A 39 -5.90 14.22 -3.78
N ASP A 40 -5.51 14.53 -2.56
CA ASP A 40 -5.05 13.52 -1.61
C ASP A 40 -6.16 12.48 -1.34
N MET A 41 -5.76 11.22 -1.19
CA MET A 41 -6.68 10.09 -0.99
C MET A 41 -6.17 9.15 0.09
N ASP A 42 -7.06 8.31 0.62
CA ASP A 42 -6.65 7.32 1.60
C ASP A 42 -6.09 6.06 0.91
N LEU A 43 -4.90 5.63 1.31
CA LEU A 43 -4.40 4.29 0.97
C LEU A 43 -4.78 3.34 2.09
N SER A 44 -5.41 2.22 1.77
CA SER A 44 -5.78 1.23 2.79
C SER A 44 -5.01 -0.07 2.60
N ALA A 45 -4.78 -0.76 3.71
CA ALA A 45 -4.25 -2.11 3.71
C ALA A 45 -5.04 -2.97 4.69
N LYS A 46 -5.11 -4.27 4.40
CA LYS A 46 -5.56 -5.27 5.37
C LYS A 46 -4.35 -5.70 6.18
N TYR A 47 -4.54 -6.00 7.46
CA TYR A 47 -3.53 -6.66 8.25
C TYR A 47 -4.07 -7.90 8.92
N HIS A 48 -3.16 -8.82 9.24
CA HIS A 48 -3.44 -9.97 10.08
C HIS A 48 -2.30 -10.22 11.05
N ILE A 49 -2.67 -10.72 12.23
CA ILE A 49 -1.75 -11.05 13.30
C ILE A 49 -1.78 -12.55 13.50
N ASN A 50 -0.62 -13.20 13.47
CA ASN A 50 -0.46 -14.61 13.77
C ASN A 50 0.58 -14.80 14.88
N TYR A 51 0.60 -15.98 15.49
CA TYR A 51 1.57 -16.34 16.53
C TYR A 51 2.50 -17.41 15.99
N GLU A 52 3.81 -17.30 16.25
CA GLU A 52 4.70 -18.44 16.03
C GLU A 52 4.32 -19.61 16.95
N THR A 53 4.62 -20.84 16.50
CA THR A 53 4.21 -22.09 17.16
C THR A 53 4.73 -22.24 18.60
N ASN A 54 5.79 -21.52 18.94
CA ASN A 54 6.43 -21.45 20.25
C ASN A 54 6.03 -20.20 21.06
N TYR A 55 5.13 -19.35 20.52
CA TYR A 55 4.66 -18.09 21.09
C TYR A 55 5.78 -17.10 21.50
N THR A 56 6.97 -17.22 20.90
CA THR A 56 8.07 -16.28 21.18
C THR A 56 7.83 -14.94 20.50
N ASP A 57 7.24 -14.98 19.31
CA ASP A 57 7.00 -13.81 18.48
C ASP A 57 5.59 -13.80 17.88
N ILE A 58 5.11 -12.59 17.65
CA ILE A 58 3.85 -12.26 17.00
C ILE A 58 4.20 -11.77 15.59
N LEU A 59 3.62 -12.42 14.59
CA LEU A 59 3.82 -12.13 13.18
C LEU A 59 2.71 -11.19 12.72
N PHE A 60 3.09 -9.99 12.30
CA PHE A 60 2.19 -9.00 11.73
C PHE A 60 2.42 -8.91 10.22
N TYR A 61 1.34 -9.10 9.48
CA TYR A 61 1.35 -9.09 8.03
C TYR A 61 0.46 -7.98 7.52
N ILE A 62 0.88 -7.37 6.42
CA ILE A 62 0.15 -6.29 5.76
C ILE A 62 -0.05 -6.68 4.32
N GLN A 63 -1.25 -6.45 3.80
CA GLN A 63 -1.59 -6.61 2.41
C GLN A 63 -2.22 -5.30 1.92
N PRO A 64 -1.48 -4.47 1.16
CA PRO A 64 -2.03 -3.25 0.57
C PRO A 64 -3.24 -3.57 -0.30
N ASN A 65 -4.27 -2.73 -0.22
CA ASN A 65 -5.37 -2.79 -1.16
C ASN A 65 -4.99 -2.03 -2.43
N ALA A 66 -5.45 -2.51 -3.58
CA ALA A 66 -5.34 -1.73 -4.81
C ALA A 66 -6.19 -0.45 -4.70
N LEU A 67 -5.67 0.64 -5.23
CA LEU A 67 -6.41 1.89 -5.39
C LEU A 67 -7.11 1.88 -6.75
N TYR A 68 -8.41 2.18 -6.75
CA TYR A 68 -9.22 2.25 -7.96
C TYR A 68 -9.69 3.68 -8.19
N LEU A 69 -9.42 4.20 -9.39
CA LEU A 69 -9.73 5.57 -9.78
C LEU A 69 -10.51 5.55 -11.10
N THR A 70 -11.40 6.52 -11.27
CA THR A 70 -11.97 6.86 -12.57
C THR A 70 -11.39 8.20 -13.00
N LEU A 71 -10.58 8.20 -14.06
CA LEU A 71 -9.88 9.39 -14.55
C LEU A 71 -10.31 9.72 -15.97
N ASN A 72 -10.64 10.98 -16.23
CA ASN A 72 -10.85 11.46 -17.59
C ASN A 72 -9.53 11.97 -18.17
N TYR A 73 -9.04 11.33 -19.24
CA TYR A 73 -7.91 11.82 -20.02
C TYR A 73 -8.02 11.38 -21.47
N ARG A 74 -7.39 12.11 -22.40
CA ARG A 74 -7.58 11.94 -23.86
C ARG A 74 -9.05 11.97 -24.32
N GLY A 75 -9.91 12.67 -23.57
CA GLY A 75 -11.33 12.82 -23.88
C GLY A 75 -12.19 11.58 -23.56
N ALA A 76 -11.68 10.62 -22.79
CA ALA A 76 -12.42 9.43 -22.37
C ALA A 76 -12.23 9.15 -20.87
N ASP A 77 -13.23 8.50 -20.28
CA ASP A 77 -13.13 8.00 -18.91
C ASP A 77 -12.38 6.66 -18.89
N HIS A 78 -11.44 6.54 -17.96
CA HIS A 78 -10.60 5.39 -17.77
C HIS A 78 -10.69 4.87 -16.35
N HIS A 79 -10.75 3.55 -16.19
CA HIS A 79 -10.74 2.89 -14.89
C HIS A 79 -9.32 2.46 -14.55
N ILE A 80 -8.66 3.27 -13.73
CA ILE A 80 -7.28 3.06 -13.34
C ILE A 80 -7.23 2.22 -12.06
N ARG A 81 -6.44 1.15 -12.10
CA ARG A 81 -6.11 0.34 -10.92
C ARG A 81 -4.63 0.49 -10.64
N ILE A 82 -4.30 0.94 -9.43
CA ILE A 82 -2.94 1.11 -8.93
C ILE A 82 -2.71 0.04 -7.89
N GLU A 83 -1.77 -0.85 -8.15
CA GLU A 83 -1.43 -1.96 -7.26
C GLU A 83 -0.20 -1.62 -6.43
N PHE A 84 -0.30 -1.96 -5.14
CA PHE A 84 0.80 -1.86 -4.19
C PHE A 84 1.12 -3.25 -3.65
N ASP A 85 2.38 -3.49 -3.29
CA ASP A 85 2.81 -4.67 -2.55
C ASP A 85 3.55 -4.26 -1.27
N ASN A 86 3.82 -5.19 -0.37
CA ASN A 86 4.67 -4.98 0.80
C ASN A 86 5.96 -5.83 0.74
N SER A 87 6.39 -6.24 -0.46
CA SER A 87 7.50 -7.17 -0.71
C SER A 87 7.48 -8.46 0.15
N ASN A 88 6.29 -8.95 0.54
CA ASN A 88 6.14 -10.08 1.47
C ASN A 88 6.85 -9.88 2.83
N ARG A 89 7.05 -8.63 3.26
CA ARG A 89 7.65 -8.33 4.55
C ARG A 89 6.73 -8.78 5.68
N VAL A 90 7.28 -9.56 6.61
CA VAL A 90 6.64 -9.94 7.88
C VAL A 90 7.29 -9.13 8.98
N TYR A 91 6.48 -8.50 9.83
CA TYR A 91 6.96 -7.74 10.98
C TYR A 91 6.80 -8.60 12.23
N CYS A 92 7.90 -8.85 12.95
CA CYS A 92 7.91 -9.70 14.12
C CYS A 92 7.95 -8.84 15.40
N PHE A 93 7.07 -9.14 16.35
CA PHE A 93 6.97 -8.45 17.62
C PHE A 93 7.08 -9.45 18.77
N HIS A 94 7.92 -9.16 19.75
CA HIS A 94 7.84 -9.89 21.01
C HIS A 94 6.55 -9.49 21.73
N PRO A 95 5.79 -10.41 22.39
CA PRO A 95 4.51 -10.08 23.04
C PRO A 95 4.57 -8.89 24.01
N LYS A 96 5.66 -8.77 24.77
CA LYS A 96 5.92 -7.64 25.70
C LYS A 96 6.05 -6.29 25.01
N ASP A 97 6.42 -6.25 23.73
CA ASP A 97 6.47 -4.99 22.99
C ASP A 97 5.07 -4.47 22.68
N LEU A 98 4.10 -5.37 22.40
CA LEU A 98 2.70 -5.01 22.16
C LEU A 98 1.98 -4.44 23.39
N GLU A 99 2.48 -4.70 24.59
CA GLU A 99 1.98 -4.10 25.83
C GLU A 99 2.37 -2.61 25.97
N LYS A 100 3.36 -2.14 25.20
CA LYS A 100 3.81 -0.75 25.24
C LYS A 100 2.85 0.12 24.41
N GLN A 101 2.58 1.32 24.92
CA GLN A 101 1.97 2.36 24.11
C GLN A 101 2.87 2.59 22.90
N HIS A 102 2.31 2.47 21.70
CA HIS A 102 3.02 2.58 20.42
C HIS A 102 4.03 1.44 20.11
N ALA A 103 3.72 0.20 20.47
CA ALA A 103 4.50 -0.98 20.12
C ALA A 103 5.00 -1.07 18.66
N PHE A 104 4.19 -0.60 17.72
CA PHE A 104 4.52 -0.61 16.30
C PHE A 104 5.58 0.43 15.90
N LYS A 105 5.91 1.41 16.76
CA LYS A 105 7.00 2.38 16.53
C LYS A 105 8.40 1.76 16.56
N SER A 106 8.57 0.56 17.11
CA SER A 106 9.87 -0.13 17.08
C SER A 106 10.20 -0.71 15.69
N VAL A 107 9.22 -0.78 14.79
CA VAL A 107 9.44 -1.07 13.38
C VAL A 107 9.92 0.20 12.73
N ASN A 108 11.12 0.18 12.13
CA ASN A 108 11.67 1.37 11.49
C ASN A 108 10.68 1.99 10.50
N ASP A 109 9.94 1.18 9.70
CA ASP A 109 8.85 1.66 8.84
C ASP A 109 7.93 0.50 8.36
N ILE A 110 6.63 0.75 8.24
CA ILE A 110 5.74 -0.07 7.39
C ILE A 110 5.91 0.38 5.95
N VAL A 111 6.32 -0.51 5.07
CA VAL A 111 6.63 -0.19 3.67
C VAL A 111 5.60 -0.80 2.72
N MET A 112 5.10 0.02 1.79
CA MET A 112 4.38 -0.42 0.59
C MET A 112 5.13 0.05 -0.66
N ASN A 113 5.23 -0.80 -1.67
CA ASN A 113 5.81 -0.45 -2.96
C ASN A 113 4.71 -0.28 -3.98
N LEU A 114 4.83 0.73 -4.83
CA LEU A 114 4.06 0.75 -6.05
C LEU A 114 4.52 -0.40 -6.95
N LEU A 115 3.59 -1.26 -7.38
CA LEU A 115 3.87 -2.45 -8.18
C LEU A 115 3.53 -2.24 -9.65
N ALA A 116 2.31 -1.76 -9.92
CA ALA A 116 1.82 -1.63 -11.29
C ALA A 116 0.63 -0.67 -11.39
N ILE A 117 0.45 -0.10 -12.59
CA ILE A 117 -0.75 0.65 -12.97
C ILE A 117 -1.41 -0.04 -14.16
N TYR A 118 -2.72 -0.20 -14.09
CA TYR A 118 -3.56 -0.76 -15.13
C TYR A 118 -4.66 0.22 -15.54
N ASN A 119 -5.08 0.14 -16.80
CA ASN A 119 -6.28 0.79 -17.32
C ASN A 119 -7.25 -0.32 -17.79
N GLY A 120 -8.28 -0.59 -16.99
CA GLY A 120 -9.05 -1.82 -17.10
C GLY A 120 -8.14 -3.04 -16.93
N ALA A 121 -8.16 -3.94 -17.92
CA ALA A 121 -7.29 -5.13 -17.94
C ALA A 121 -5.89 -4.87 -18.52
N LYS A 122 -5.65 -3.70 -19.14
CA LYS A 122 -4.39 -3.40 -19.81
C LYS A 122 -3.35 -2.92 -18.79
N LEU A 123 -2.20 -3.61 -18.71
CA LEU A 123 -1.04 -3.09 -18.00
C LEU A 123 -0.54 -1.82 -18.70
N VAL A 124 -0.46 -0.72 -17.95
CA VAL A 124 0.12 0.55 -18.42
C VAL A 124 1.60 0.58 -18.11
N GLN A 125 1.97 0.35 -16.85
CA GLN A 125 3.35 0.40 -16.39
C GLN A 125 3.55 -0.55 -15.20
N LYS A 126 4.72 -1.19 -15.17
CA LYS A 126 5.23 -1.94 -14.02
C LYS A 126 6.35 -1.13 -13.39
N PHE A 127 6.49 -1.25 -12.08
CA PHE A 127 7.48 -0.52 -11.32
C PHE A 127 8.47 -1.50 -10.71
N ASP A 128 9.74 -1.16 -10.83
CA ASP A 128 10.85 -1.88 -10.22
C ASP A 128 11.83 -0.86 -9.64
N LEU A 129 12.11 -1.00 -8.35
CA LEU A 129 13.05 -0.16 -7.62
C LEU A 129 14.47 -0.28 -8.17
N TRP A 130 14.85 -1.46 -8.68
CA TRP A 130 16.14 -1.69 -9.31
C TRP A 130 16.26 -0.98 -10.66
N GLU A 131 15.14 -0.75 -11.34
CA GLU A 131 15.07 0.00 -12.59
C GLU A 131 14.92 1.53 -12.38
N GLY A 132 14.84 1.98 -11.12
CA GLY A 132 14.83 3.40 -10.76
C GLY A 132 13.49 4.11 -10.97
N ASN A 133 12.42 3.38 -11.31
CA ASN A 133 11.06 3.93 -11.44
C ASN A 133 10.15 3.57 -10.25
N GLY A 134 10.62 2.76 -9.30
CA GLY A 134 9.86 2.37 -8.12
C GLY A 134 9.66 3.49 -7.07
N MET A 135 8.65 3.31 -6.21
CA MET A 135 8.35 4.21 -5.10
C MET A 135 8.02 3.41 -3.83
N TYR A 136 8.65 3.80 -2.72
CA TYR A 136 8.31 3.35 -1.37
C TYR A 136 7.34 4.33 -0.71
N VAL A 137 6.27 3.80 -0.13
CA VAL A 137 5.38 4.52 0.78
C VAL A 137 5.63 3.98 2.18
N MET A 138 6.03 4.86 3.08
CA MET A 138 6.40 4.51 4.45
C MET A 138 5.38 5.13 5.40
N PHE A 139 4.81 4.33 6.29
CA PHE A 139 4.00 4.84 7.39
C PHE A 139 4.90 5.11 8.57
N ASP A 140 5.08 6.39 8.88
CA ASP A 140 5.52 6.78 10.21
C ASP A 140 4.29 6.78 11.14
N ILE A 141 4.38 6.07 12.26
CA ILE A 141 3.31 6.05 13.26
C ILE A 141 3.60 7.21 14.20
N ASP A 142 3.19 8.41 13.77
CA ASP A 142 3.43 9.68 14.45
C ASP A 142 2.92 9.69 15.91
N ASN A 143 3.55 10.56 16.71
CA ASN A 143 3.56 10.53 18.18
C ASN A 143 2.24 10.77 18.91
#